data_AF-A0A2K2F1B0-F1
#
_entry.id   AF-A0A2K2F1B0-F1
#
_cell.length_a   1.000
_cell.length_b   1.000
_cell.length_c   1.000
_cell.angle_alpha   90.00
_cell.angle_beta   90.00
_cell.angle_gamma   90.00
#
_symmetry.space_group_name_H-M   'P 1'
#
loop_
_entity.id
_entity.type
_entity.pdbx_description
1 polymer ?
#
loop_
_entity_poly.entity_id
_entity_poly.type
_entity_poly.pdbx_seq_one_letter_code
_entity_poly.pdbx_strand_id
1 'polypeptide(L)'
;MINFNKVIKLLTVICALVAVISVFLTYILPLYLSHKFINDVTNSVSVGIIGGADGPTAVYLAERTSSPWFTIVFAVLAILGVIYLLLAKNPENRRRA
;
A
#
# COMPACT_ATOMS: atom_id res chain seq x y z
N MET A 1 -2.03 -29.14 -17.24
CA MET A 1 -0.79 -29.18 -16.43
C MET A 1 -0.41 -27.75 -16.10
N ILE A 2 -0.53 -27.33 -14.84
CA ILE A 2 -0.30 -25.94 -14.42
C ILE A 2 1.21 -25.69 -14.36
N ASN A 3 1.71 -24.69 -15.10
CA ASN A 3 3.12 -24.32 -15.04
C ASN A 3 3.42 -23.57 -13.75
N PHE A 4 4.10 -24.23 -12.82
CA PHE A 4 4.45 -23.73 -11.49
C PHE A 4 5.09 -22.32 -11.52
N ASN A 5 6.01 -22.08 -12.46
CA ASN A 5 6.66 -20.78 -12.64
C ASN A 5 5.70 -19.66 -13.06
N LYS A 6 4.62 -19.97 -13.82
CA LYS A 6 3.60 -18.97 -14.17
C LYS A 6 2.75 -18.61 -12.95
N VAL A 7 2.44 -19.57 -12.09
CA VAL A 7 1.69 -19.34 -10.85
C VAL A 7 2.48 -18.45 -9.89
N ILE A 8 3.77 -18.72 -9.69
CA ILE A 8 4.64 -17.92 -8.81
C ILE A 8 4.77 -16.48 -9.32
N LYS A 9 4.92 -16.29 -10.65
CA LYS A 9 4.90 -14.96 -11.26
C LYS A 9 3.59 -14.21 -10.99
N LEU A 10 2.46 -14.87 -11.23
CA LEU A 10 1.15 -14.28 -11.00
C LEU A 10 0.96 -13.87 -9.53
N LEU A 11 1.31 -14.74 -8.59
CA LEU A 11 1.22 -14.48 -7.15
C LEU A 11 2.10 -13.30 -6.73
N THR A 12 3.33 -13.23 -7.25
CA THR A 12 4.27 -12.13 -6.95
C THR A 12 3.73 -10.79 -7.46
N VAL A 13 3.15 -10.77 -8.66
CA VAL A 13 2.54 -9.56 -9.25
C VAL A 13 1.34 -9.10 -8.40
N ILE A 14 0.49 -10.02 -7.97
CA ILE A 14 -0.67 -9.69 -7.12
C ILE A 14 -0.19 -9.12 -5.77
N CYS A 15 0.80 -9.73 -5.12
CA CYS A 15 1.35 -9.21 -3.86
C CYS A 15 1.95 -7.82 -4.03
N ALA A 16 2.70 -7.58 -5.11
CA ALA A 16 3.27 -6.27 -5.40
C ALA A 16 2.17 -5.22 -5.61
N LEU A 17 1.11 -5.55 -6.35
CA LEU A 17 -0.02 -4.65 -6.58
C LEU A 17 -0.74 -4.29 -5.27
N VAL A 18 -1.01 -5.28 -4.41
CA VAL A 18 -1.65 -5.08 -3.10
C VAL A 18 -0.77 -4.20 -2.21
N ALA A 19 0.55 -4.41 -2.20
CA ALA A 19 1.48 -3.57 -1.44
C ALA A 19 1.46 -2.10 -1.91
N VAL A 20 1.48 -1.86 -3.22
CA VAL A 20 1.43 -0.51 -3.80
C VAL A 20 0.13 0.20 -3.43
N ILE A 21 -1.02 -0.47 -3.59
CA ILE A 21 -2.33 0.08 -3.20
C ILE A 21 -2.36 0.40 -1.70
N SER A 22 -1.81 -0.48 -0.87
CA SER A 22 -1.76 -0.27 0.59
C SER A 22 -0.95 0.97 0.97
N VAL A 23 0.23 1.14 0.36
CA VAL A 23 1.07 2.33 0.59
C VAL A 23 0.35 3.60 0.13
N PHE A 24 -0.31 3.54 -1.04
CA PHE A 24 -1.05 4.68 -1.57
C PHE A 24 -2.17 5.13 -0.62
N LEU A 25 -3.01 4.20 -0.15
CA LEU A 25 -4.12 4.51 0.74
C LEU A 25 -3.66 5.00 2.13
N THR A 26 -2.55 4.45 2.65
CA THR A 26 -2.11 4.74 4.02
C THR A 26 -1.26 6.02 4.12
N TYR A 27 -0.48 6.34 3.09
CA TYR A 27 0.48 7.45 3.15
C TYR A 27 0.18 8.55 2.13
N ILE A 28 0.02 8.20 0.85
CA ILE A 28 -0.06 9.18 -0.24
C ILE A 28 -1.42 9.89 -0.23
N LEU A 29 -2.51 9.14 -0.06
CA LEU A 29 -3.87 9.66 -0.05
C LEU A 29 -4.14 10.65 1.11
N PRO A 30 -3.85 10.33 2.38
CA PRO A 30 -4.04 11.28 3.48
C PRO A 30 -3.14 12.52 3.35
N LEU A 31 -1.93 12.39 2.79
CA LEU A 31 -1.04 13.52 2.55
C LEU A 31 -1.57 14.44 1.43
N TYR A 32 -2.15 13.86 0.38
CA TYR A 32 -2.83 14.62 -0.67
C TYR A 32 -4.08 15.34 -0.14
N LEU A 33 -4.91 14.63 0.63
CA LEU A 33 -6.11 15.20 1.23
C LEU A 33 -5.79 16.28 2.24
N SER A 34 -4.77 16.11 3.10
CA SER A 34 -4.36 17.13 4.06
C SER A 34 -3.89 18.39 3.35
N HIS A 35 -3.09 18.28 2.29
CA HIS A 35 -2.64 19.44 1.53
C HIS A 35 -3.80 20.16 0.82
N LYS A 36 -4.72 19.41 0.20
CA LYS A 36 -5.90 20.00 -0.45
C LYS A 36 -6.84 20.68 0.57
N PHE A 37 -7.06 20.02 1.71
CA PHE A 37 -7.94 20.51 2.76
C PHE A 37 -7.33 21.70 3.51
N ILE A 38 -6.02 21.71 3.79
CA ILE A 38 -5.32 22.85 4.38
C ILE A 38 -5.47 24.09 3.50
N ASN A 39 -5.37 23.95 2.18
CA ASN A 39 -5.53 25.09 1.26
C ASN A 39 -6.97 25.63 1.25
N ASP A 40 -7.98 24.77 1.42
CA ASP A 40 -9.38 25.20 1.55
C ASP A 40 -9.66 25.83 2.93
N VAL A 41 -9.09 25.29 4.02
CA VAL A 41 -9.25 25.79 5.39
C VAL A 41 -8.52 27.13 5.60
N THR A 42 -7.38 27.35 4.96
CA THR A 42 -6.65 28.64 5.03
C THR A 42 -7.46 29.79 4.43
N ASN A 43 -8.41 29.48 3.53
CA ASN A 43 -9.36 30.44 2.97
C ASN A 43 -10.71 30.49 3.73
N SER A 44 -10.94 29.60 4.70
CA SER A 44 -12.21 29.49 5.43
C SER A 44 -11.97 29.03 6.88
N VAL A 45 -11.73 30.02 7.76
CA VAL A 45 -11.40 29.89 9.19
C VAL A 45 -12.41 29.08 10.04
N SER A 46 -13.51 28.56 9.48
CA SER A 46 -14.56 27.82 10.21
C SER A 46 -14.69 26.33 9.89
N VAL A 47 -13.96 25.77 8.91
CA VAL A 47 -14.21 24.39 8.43
C VAL A 47 -13.72 23.30 9.42
N GLY A 48 -12.79 23.62 10.31
CA GLY A 48 -12.33 22.71 11.37
C GLY A 48 -13.34 22.48 12.52
N ILE A 49 -14.35 23.35 12.66
CA ILE A 49 -15.35 23.26 13.74
C ILE A 49 -16.56 22.38 13.33
N ILE A 50 -16.82 22.22 12.02
CA ILE A 50 -18.06 21.58 11.53
C ILE A 50 -17.90 20.07 11.27
N GLY A 51 -16.68 19.56 11.08
CA GLY A 51 -16.43 18.11 10.97
C GLY A 51 -16.55 17.33 12.29
N GLY A 52 -16.86 18.02 13.40
CA GLY A 52 -16.85 17.52 14.77
C GLY A 52 -18.19 17.58 15.50
N ALA A 53 -19.33 17.50 14.80
CA ALA A 53 -20.62 17.33 15.49
C ALA A 53 -20.70 16.03 16.31
N ASP A 54 -19.85 15.04 15.96
CA ASP A 54 -19.52 13.89 16.80
C ASP A 54 -17.99 13.84 17.00
N GLY A 55 -17.46 14.90 17.62
CA GLY A 55 -16.02 15.10 17.88
C GLY A 55 -15.31 13.89 18.50
N PRO A 56 -15.88 13.18 19.49
CA PRO A 56 -15.27 11.98 20.05
C PRO A 56 -15.18 10.84 19.03
N THR A 57 -16.20 10.66 18.19
CA THR A 57 -16.23 9.59 17.17
C THR A 57 -15.23 9.86 16.05
N ALA A 58 -15.08 11.11 15.61
CA ALA A 58 -14.07 11.46 14.61
C ALA A 58 -12.64 11.20 15.12
N VAL A 59 -12.37 11.51 16.39
CA VAL A 59 -11.08 11.23 17.05
C VAL A 59 -10.89 9.72 17.23
N TYR A 60 -11.91 8.99 17.69
CA TYR A 60 -11.86 7.54 17.87
C TYR A 60 -11.64 6.77 16.55
N LEU A 61 -12.22 7.23 15.44
CA LEU A 61 -11.94 6.66 14.11
C LEU A 61 -10.55 7.03 13.58
N ALA A 62 -10.08 8.25 13.85
CA ALA A 62 -8.73 8.67 13.48
C ALA A 62 -7.65 7.92 14.28
N GLU A 63 -7.92 7.57 15.54
CA GLU A 63 -7.03 6.74 16.37
C GLU A 63 -6.98 5.29 15.91
N ARG A 64 -7.99 4.81 15.17
CA ARG A 64 -7.99 3.49 14.51
C ARG A 64 -7.12 3.47 13.25
N THR A 65 -5.96 4.13 13.32
CA THR A 65 -4.94 4.15 12.28
C THR A 65 -4.63 2.73 11.85
N SER A 66 -4.77 2.48 10.55
CA SER A 66 -4.48 1.19 9.92
C SER A 66 -3.06 0.78 10.28
N SER A 67 -2.95 -0.29 11.07
CA SER A 67 -1.68 -0.84 11.52
C SER A 67 -0.79 -1.15 10.31
N PRO A 68 0.44 -0.57 10.21
CA PRO A 68 1.29 -0.69 9.03
C PRO A 68 1.78 -2.13 8.79
N TRP A 69 1.58 -3.00 9.78
CA TRP A 69 1.92 -4.41 9.74
C TRP A 69 1.36 -5.14 8.52
N PHE A 70 0.14 -4.82 8.09
CA PHE A 70 -0.44 -5.43 6.89
C PHE A 70 0.37 -5.06 5.63
N THR A 71 0.72 -3.78 5.48
CA THR A 71 1.55 -3.31 4.36
C THR A 71 2.95 -3.91 4.39
N ILE A 72 3.56 -4.01 5.58
CA ILE A 72 4.91 -4.57 5.76
C ILE A 72 4.95 -6.04 5.33
N VAL A 73 3.97 -6.86 5.76
CA VAL A 73 3.91 -8.29 5.40
C VAL A 73 3.84 -8.47 3.88
N PHE A 74 2.94 -7.75 3.21
CA PHE A 74 2.80 -7.85 1.75
C PHE A 74 4.02 -7.31 1.00
N ALA A 75 4.66 -6.25 1.51
CA ALA A 75 5.89 -5.73 0.92
C ALA A 75 7.04 -6.73 1.02
N VAL A 76 7.24 -7.36 2.18
CA VAL A 76 8.26 -8.41 2.38
C VAL A 76 7.99 -9.60 1.48
N LEU A 77 6.73 -10.04 1.39
CA LEU A 77 6.35 -11.18 0.55
C LEU A 77 6.59 -10.89 -0.95
N ALA A 78 6.32 -9.66 -1.39
CA ALA A 78 6.63 -9.22 -2.75
C ALA A 78 8.15 -9.21 -3.02
N ILE A 79 8.97 -8.70 -2.09
CA ILE A 79 10.44 -8.69 -2.21
C ILE A 79 10.98 -10.12 -2.33
N LEU A 80 10.52 -11.04 -1.47
CA LEU A 80 10.92 -12.46 -1.54
C LEU A 80 10.54 -13.09 -2.88
N GLY A 81 9.32 -12.83 -3.38
CA GLY A 81 8.86 -13.33 -4.68
C GLY A 81 9.71 -12.81 -5.84
N VAL A 82 10.11 -11.53 -5.81
CA VAL A 82 11.01 -10.92 -6.81
C VAL A 82 12.40 -11.56 -6.74
N ILE A 83 12.98 -11.71 -5.55
CA ILE A 83 14.29 -12.37 -5.37
C ILE A 83 14.26 -13.80 -5.92
N TYR A 84 13.21 -14.56 -5.58
CA TYR A 84 13.02 -15.92 -6.09
C TYR A 84 12.96 -15.94 -7.63
N LEU A 85 12.24 -15.00 -8.25
CA LEU A 85 12.15 -14.88 -9.70
C LEU A 85 13.48 -14.54 -10.37
N LEU A 86 14.26 -13.65 -9.76
CA LEU A 86 15.59 -13.30 -10.26
C LEU A 86 16.56 -14.48 -10.15
N LEU A 87 16.53 -15.20 -9.02
CA LEU A 87 17.32 -16.40 -8.81
C LEU A 87 16.90 -17.53 -9.74
N ALA A 88 15.60 -17.75 -9.98
CA ALA A 88 15.07 -18.79 -10.86
C ALA A 88 15.27 -18.49 -12.36
N LYS A 89 15.38 -17.21 -12.74
CA LYS A 89 15.75 -16.80 -14.10
C LYS A 89 17.21 -17.14 -14.44
N ASN A 90 18.11 -17.13 -13.45
CA ASN A 90 19.54 -17.34 -13.65
C ASN A 90 19.97 -18.79 -14.01
N PRO A 91 19.39 -19.88 -13.47
CA PRO A 91 19.73 -21.25 -13.84
C PRO A 91 19.14 -21.68 -15.18
N GLU A 92 18.02 -21.08 -15.63
CA GLU A 92 17.49 -21.35 -16.98
C GLU A 92 18.41 -20.76 -18.06
N ASN A 93 18.92 -19.55 -17.84
CA ASN A 93 19.86 -18.90 -18.76
C ASN A 93 21.22 -19.61 -18.82
N ARG A 94 21.64 -20.29 -17.75
CA ARG A 94 22.87 -21.10 -17.71
C ARG A 94 22.79 -22.46 -18.41
N ARG A 95 21.60 -22.92 -18.84
CA ARG A 95 21.43 -24.18 -19.59
C ARG A 95 21.32 -23.98 -21.11
N ARG A 96 21.40 -22.73 -21.59
CA ARG A 96 21.30 -22.36 -23.02
C ARG A 96 22.54 -21.65 -23.57
N ALA A 97 23.59 -21.51 -22.77
CA ALA A 97 24.92 -21.05 -23.17
C ALA A 97 25.90 -22.21 -23.04
#